data_AF-A0A920SK62-F1
#
_entry.id   AF-A0A920SK62-F1
#
_cell.length_a   1.000
_cell.length_b   1.000
_cell.length_c   1.000
_cell.angle_alpha   90.00
_cell.angle_beta   90.00
_cell.angle_gamma   90.00
#
_symmetry.space_group_name_H-M   'P 1'
#
loop_
_entity.id
_entity.type
_entity.pdbx_description
1 polymer ?
#
loop_
_entity_poly.entity_id
_entity_poly.type
_entity_poly.pdbx_seq_one_letter_code
_entity_poly.pdbx_strand_id
1 'polypeptide(L)'
;MILALYWMILRAIILIWKVRPPWIFVTVNMLTPKMGPGEIVPLLVTLSYDEAASYMETDSLFFNLPIPGEIQLWAEGYVLDHYRPLKRRNVSARLAERVRG
;
A
#
# COMPACT_ATOMS: atom_id res chain seq x y z
N MET A 1 27.51 20.40 5.90
CA MET A 1 27.03 19.94 4.57
C MET A 1 26.05 18.77 4.65
N ILE A 2 26.36 17.69 5.36
CA ILE A 2 25.51 16.48 5.46
C ILE A 2 24.13 16.73 6.09
N LEU A 3 24.06 17.52 7.17
CA LEU A 3 22.79 17.85 7.84
C LEU A 3 21.82 18.67 6.96
N ALA A 4 22.34 19.57 6.12
CA ALA A 4 21.52 20.38 5.21
C ALA A 4 20.93 19.52 4.08
N LEU A 5 21.71 18.57 3.56
CA LEU A 5 21.25 17.61 2.54
C LEU A 5 20.18 16.67 3.11
N TYR A 6 20.37 16.17 4.33
CA TYR A 6 19.39 15.37 5.04
C TYR A 6 18.05 16.12 5.20
N TRP A 7 18.11 17.39 5.62
CA TRP A 7 16.91 18.21 5.77
C TRP A 7 16.19 18.48 4.44
N MET A 8 16.93 18.67 3.35
CA MET A 8 16.36 18.84 2.00
C MET A 8 15.66 17.58 1.51
N ILE A 9 16.27 16.41 1.72
CA ILE A 9 15.68 15.11 1.35
C ILE A 9 14.42 14.85 2.17
N LEU A 10 14.47 15.09 3.49
CA LEU A 10 13.31 14.93 4.36
C LEU A 10 12.16 15.85 3.95
N ARG A 11 12.45 17.12 3.62
CA ARG A 11 11.43 18.05 3.08
C ARG A 11 10.86 17.60 1.74
N ALA A 12 11.68 17.08 0.84
CA ALA A 12 11.22 16.58 -0.45
C ALA A 12 10.30 15.37 -0.28
N ILE A 13 10.63 14.44 0.62
CA ILE A 13 9.78 13.29 0.94
C ILE A 13 8.45 13.78 1.52
N ILE A 14 8.48 14.66 2.53
CA ILE A 14 7.25 15.22 3.12
C ILE A 14 6.40 15.96 2.06
N LEU A 15 7.03 16.69 1.14
CA LEU A 15 6.34 17.41 0.07
C LEU A 15 5.73 16.44 -0.97
N ILE A 16 6.42 15.35 -1.32
CA ILE A 16 5.91 14.30 -2.21
C ILE A 16 4.67 13.64 -1.60
N TRP A 17 4.71 13.34 -0.29
CA TRP A 17 3.57 12.81 0.46
C TRP A 17 2.40 13.80 0.56
N LYS A 18 2.67 15.11 0.49
CA LYS A 18 1.63 16.15 0.49
C LYS A 18 0.97 16.35 -0.88
N VAL A 19 1.67 16.06 -1.98
CA VAL A 19 1.18 16.27 -3.36
C VAL A 19 0.42 15.05 -3.91
N ARG A 20 0.62 13.85 -3.34
CA ARG A 20 -0.15 12.66 -3.68
C ARG A 20 -0.68 12.02 -2.40
N PRO A 21 -1.96 12.21 -2.05
CA PRO A 21 -2.53 11.49 -0.92
C PRO A 21 -2.37 9.99 -1.17
N PRO A 22 -2.04 9.19 -0.16
CA PRO A 22 -1.92 7.75 -0.32
C PRO A 22 -3.27 7.16 -0.75
N TRP A 23 -3.24 6.05 -1.49
CA TRP A 23 -4.44 5.46 -2.11
C TRP A 23 -4.92 4.26 -1.32
N ILE A 24 -6.24 4.11 -1.21
CA ILE A 24 -6.89 2.90 -0.75
C ILE A 24 -7.52 2.20 -1.94
N PHE A 25 -7.36 0.89 -1.98
CA PHE A 25 -7.92 0.05 -3.02
C PHE A 25 -9.27 -0.47 -2.56
N VAL A 26 -10.32 -0.18 -3.34
CA VAL A 26 -11.68 -0.67 -3.09
C VAL A 26 -12.12 -1.54 -4.25
N THR A 27 -12.32 -2.81 -3.97
CA THR A 27 -12.93 -3.76 -4.92
C THR A 27 -14.40 -3.90 -4.60
N VAL A 28 -15.25 -3.87 -5.62
CA VAL A 28 -16.70 -4.00 -5.49
C VAL A 28 -17.16 -5.19 -6.32
N ASN A 29 -18.07 -5.98 -5.75
CA ASN A 29 -18.77 -7.04 -6.45
C ASN A 29 -20.18 -6.59 -6.87
N MET A 30 -20.51 -6.76 -8.15
CA MET A 30 -21.84 -6.46 -8.71
C MET A 30 -22.89 -7.56 -8.42
N LEU A 31 -22.47 -8.70 -7.87
CA LEU A 31 -23.30 -9.93 -7.79
C LEU A 31 -24.21 -10.02 -6.55
N THR A 32 -24.67 -8.90 -5.98
CA THR A 32 -25.70 -8.96 -4.93
C THR A 32 -27.09 -8.66 -5.51
N PRO A 33 -27.84 -9.67 -5.99
CA PRO A 33 -29.18 -9.50 -6.56
C PRO A 33 -30.26 -9.12 -5.52
N LYS A 34 -29.88 -8.76 -4.29
CA LYS A 34 -30.78 -8.43 -3.18
C LYS A 34 -30.96 -6.93 -2.93
N MET A 35 -30.23 -6.08 -3.63
CA MET A 35 -30.31 -4.62 -3.47
C MET A 35 -30.65 -3.94 -4.79
N GLY A 36 -31.33 -2.80 -4.70
CA GLY A 36 -31.90 -2.10 -5.84
C GLY A 36 -30.85 -1.71 -6.90
N PRO A 37 -31.28 -1.43 -8.13
CA PRO A 37 -30.37 -1.01 -9.20
C PRO A 37 -29.59 0.24 -8.78
N GLY A 38 -28.27 0.10 -8.60
CA GLY A 38 -27.34 1.21 -8.32
C GLY A 38 -26.58 1.13 -6.99
N GLU A 39 -26.79 0.12 -6.15
CA GLU A 39 -26.07 -0.01 -4.88
C GLU A 39 -24.74 -0.77 -5.07
N ILE A 40 -23.64 -0.06 -4.83
CA ILE A 40 -22.26 -0.56 -4.96
C ILE A 40 -21.82 -1.01 -3.56
N VAL A 41 -21.74 -2.33 -3.33
CA VAL A 41 -21.28 -2.87 -2.04
C VAL A 41 -19.79 -3.21 -2.11
N PRO A 42 -18.93 -2.60 -1.26
CA PRO A 42 -17.51 -2.92 -1.25
C PRO A 42 -17.32 -4.38 -0.82
N LEU A 43 -16.63 -5.14 -1.66
CA LEU A 43 -16.21 -6.51 -1.38
C LEU A 43 -14.93 -6.51 -0.53
N LEU A 44 -13.98 -5.64 -0.90
CA LEU A 44 -12.68 -5.56 -0.25
C LEU A 44 -12.22 -4.10 -0.20
N VAL A 45 -11.66 -3.70 0.93
CA VAL A 45 -10.97 -2.43 1.12
C VAL A 45 -9.58 -2.75 1.68
N THR A 46 -8.51 -2.45 0.92
CA THR A 46 -7.15 -2.81 1.32
C THR A 46 -6.13 -1.71 0.99
N LEU A 47 -5.05 -1.67 1.77
CA LEU A 47 -3.84 -0.88 1.53
C LEU A 47 -2.71 -1.72 0.90
N SER A 48 -2.91 -3.03 0.77
CA SER A 48 -1.95 -3.96 0.18
C SER A 48 -2.15 -4.01 -1.34
N TYR A 49 -1.12 -3.66 -2.09
CA TYR A 49 -1.15 -3.76 -3.55
C TYR A 49 -1.26 -5.21 -4.01
N ASP A 50 -0.51 -6.14 -3.40
CA ASP A 50 -0.53 -7.54 -3.80
C ASP A 50 -1.91 -8.17 -3.58
N GLU A 51 -2.57 -7.80 -2.48
CA GLU A 51 -3.94 -8.25 -2.19
C GLU A 51 -4.93 -7.62 -3.16
N ALA A 52 -4.85 -6.31 -3.39
CA ALA A 52 -5.67 -5.60 -4.36
C ALA A 52 -5.54 -6.19 -5.77
N ALA A 53 -4.32 -6.47 -6.22
CA ALA A 53 -4.01 -7.00 -7.53
C ALA A 53 -4.62 -8.40 -7.76
N SER A 54 -4.74 -9.22 -6.72
CA SER A 54 -5.39 -10.54 -6.82
C SER A 54 -6.86 -10.45 -7.21
N TYR A 55 -7.52 -9.32 -6.97
CA TYR A 55 -8.92 -9.10 -7.35
C TYR A 55 -9.07 -8.34 -8.67
N MET A 56 -8.01 -7.69 -9.16
CA MET A 56 -8.01 -7.02 -10.47
C MET A 56 -8.10 -8.00 -11.65
N GLU A 57 -7.76 -9.28 -11.44
CA GLU A 57 -7.88 -10.33 -12.46
C GLU A 57 -9.32 -10.83 -12.64
N THR A 58 -10.25 -10.41 -11.77
CA THR A 58 -11.67 -10.78 -11.83
C THR A 58 -12.50 -9.66 -12.48
N ASP A 59 -13.69 -9.96 -13.02
CA ASP A 59 -14.66 -8.96 -13.55
C ASP A 59 -15.25 -8.01 -12.47
N SER A 60 -14.53 -7.79 -11.38
CA SER A 60 -14.90 -6.89 -10.29
C SER A 60 -14.53 -5.44 -10.62
N LEU A 61 -15.32 -4.49 -10.12
CA LEU A 61 -14.97 -3.07 -10.23
C LEU A 61 -13.86 -2.73 -9.24
N PHE A 62 -12.87 -1.97 -9.70
CA PHE A 62 -11.70 -1.57 -8.92
C PHE A 62 -11.59 -0.04 -8.86
N PHE A 63 -11.50 0.49 -7.65
CA PHE A 63 -11.37 1.93 -7.42
C PHE A 63 -10.09 2.25 -6.64
N ASN A 64 -9.38 3.26 -7.16
CA ASN A 64 -8.28 3.92 -6.47
C ASN A 64 -8.81 5.20 -5.84
N LEU A 65 -9.02 5.18 -4.53
CA LEU A 65 -9.59 6.31 -3.80
C LEU A 65 -8.53 6.96 -2.90
N PRO A 66 -8.59 8.28 -2.68
CA PRO A 66 -7.74 8.91 -1.68
C PRO A 66 -8.06 8.33 -0.29
N ILE A 67 -7.02 7.97 0.48
CA ILE A 67 -7.20 7.52 1.87
C ILE A 67 -7.76 8.68 2.71
N PRO A 68 -8.86 8.48 3.46
CA PRO A 68 -9.32 9.45 4.45
C PRO A 68 -8.24 9.72 5.51
N GLY A 69 -8.05 10.99 5.89
CA GLY A 69 -6.95 11.39 6.77
C GLY A 69 -6.89 10.62 8.09
N GLU A 70 -8.04 10.27 8.67
CA GLU A 70 -8.14 9.47 9.90
C GLU A 70 -7.57 8.06 9.74
N ILE A 71 -7.87 7.40 8.62
CA ILE A 71 -7.37 6.06 8.29
C ILE A 71 -5.87 6.11 8.01
N GLN A 72 -5.40 7.16 7.33
CA GLN A 72 -3.97 7.36 7.09
C GLN A 72 -3.20 7.48 8.41
N LEU A 73 -3.65 8.35 9.32
CA LEU A 73 -3.00 8.56 10.61
C LEU A 73 -2.98 7.29 11.47
N TRP A 74 -4.10 6.56 11.48
CA TRP A 74 -4.19 5.27 12.17
C TRP A 74 -3.22 4.24 11.60
N ALA A 75 -3.19 4.08 10.28
CA ALA A 75 -2.32 3.11 9.61
C ALA A 75 -0.83 3.44 9.80
N GLU A 76 -0.48 4.73 9.73
CA GLU A 76 0.89 5.21 9.99
C GLU A 76 1.33 4.85 11.41
N GLY A 77 0.51 5.15 12.42
CA GLY A 77 0.79 4.80 13.82
C GLY A 77 0.96 3.29 14.00
N TYR A 78 0.03 2.50 13.46
CA TYR A 78 0.11 1.04 13.54
C TYR A 78 1.39 0.48 12.93
N VAL A 79 1.81 0.98 11.76
CA VAL A 79 3.04 0.57 11.09
C VAL A 79 4.26 0.93 11.94
N LEU A 80 4.34 2.16 12.47
CA LEU A 80 5.47 2.59 13.30
C LEU A 80 5.63 1.70 14.54
N ASP A 81 4.51 1.33 15.17
CA ASP A 81 4.53 0.55 16.40
C ASP A 81 4.89 -0.92 16.15
N HIS A 82 4.36 -1.52 15.08
CA HIS A 82 4.36 -2.98 14.90
C HIS A 82 5.29 -3.47 13.79
N TYR A 83 5.62 -2.65 12.79
CA TYR A 83 6.45 -3.10 11.68
C TYR A 83 7.90 -3.29 12.15
N ARG A 84 8.39 -4.52 12.00
CA ARG A 84 9.79 -4.89 12.20
C ARG A 84 10.31 -5.41 10.88
N PRO A 85 11.08 -4.62 10.11
CA PRO A 85 11.58 -5.06 8.82
C PRO A 85 12.45 -6.30 9.01
N LEU A 86 12.04 -7.40 8.38
CA LEU A 86 12.89 -8.56 8.27
C LEU A 86 14.14 -8.17 7.50
N LYS A 87 15.32 -8.50 8.05
CA LYS A 87 16.59 -8.32 7.36
C LYS A 87 16.48 -9.03 6.02
N ARG A 88 16.45 -8.27 4.91
CA ARG A 88 16.47 -8.87 3.57
C ARG A 88 17.74 -9.72 3.48
N ARG A 89 17.57 -11.04 3.36
CA ARG A 89 18.70 -11.90 3.03
C ARG A 89 19.09 -11.55 1.60
N ASN A 90 20.22 -10.88 1.44
CA ASN A 90 20.76 -10.51 0.12
C ASN A 90 20.77 -11.75 -0.78
N VAL A 91 20.04 -11.71 -1.89
CA VAL A 91 19.98 -12.82 -2.86
C VAL A 91 21.37 -13.14 -3.40
N SER A 92 22.22 -12.12 -3.53
CA SER A 92 23.63 -12.22 -3.88
C SER A 92 24.46 -13.02 -2.87
N ALA A 93 24.13 -12.98 -1.57
CA ALA A 93 24.81 -13.79 -0.56
C ALA A 93 24.47 -15.28 -0.70
N ARG A 94 23.21 -15.61 -1.01
CA ARG A 94 22.75 -16.99 -1.23
C ARG A 94 23.35 -17.62 -2.50
N LEU A 95 23.57 -16.82 -3.55
CA LEU A 95 24.25 -17.27 -4.77
C LEU A 95 25.76 -17.49 -4.53
N ALA A 96 26.40 -16.61 -3.76
CA ALA A 96 27.82 -16.76 -3.41
C ALA A 96 28.10 -18.02 -2.56
N GLU A 97 27.18 -18.41 -1.69
CA GLU A 97 27.28 -19.67 -0.91
C GLU A 97 27.09 -20.92 -1.79
N ARG A 98 26.27 -20.84 -2.85
CA ARG A 98 25.94 -21.97 -3.73
C ARG A 98 26.98 -22.22 -4.83
N VAL A 99 27.84 -21.25 -5.11
CA VAL A 99 28.97 -21.37 -6.06
C VAL A 99 30.25 -21.86 -5.35
N ARG A 100 30.32 -21.78 -4.02
CA ARG A 100 31.47 -22.23 -3.21
C ARG A 100 31.37 -23.65 -2.66
N GLY A 101 30.22 -24.32 -2.82
CA GLY A 101 30.02 -25.74 -2.48
C GLY A 101 29.85 -26.55 -3.75
#